data_AF-A0A1G1DY78-F1
#
_entry.id   AF-A0A1G1DY78-F1
#
_cell.length_a   1.000
_cell.length_b   1.000
_cell.length_c   1.000
_cell.angle_alpha   90.00
_cell.angle_beta   90.00
_cell.angle_gamma   90.00
#
_symmetry.space_group_name_H-M   'P 1'
#
loop_
_entity.id
_entity.type
_entity.pdbx_description
1 polymer ?
#
loop_
_entity_poly.entity_id
_entity_poly.type
_entity_poly.pdbx_seq_one_letter_code
_entity_poly.pdbx_strand_id
1 'polypeptide(L)'
;MKISFSAMKGNMGKRDFYVAMIKLSLIPKIFSYHDWAEFPPEQRAQRVLQKSRIPEITQYILDNEEGYLFSSLTASFNGEEVFMPSGGSPEIGILELPLDSHFVINDGQHRMAAIIEALKQNPTLTNETISVVFFPFEDLDRMQQMFSDLNRTVKVTSKSLNILYDHRDLLGQVVLDAVERVSVFRNMVDKDRVSLPLRSPKLFTLSAVYDASRELVGVVTLENQYEKAEIINNYWEAVGANIRQWKQVQKGELRPSELRSEYIHSHAVVLWGIGVMGRDLIQEYPTNWQSKLTRLSDINWCRTNKEWQGVCMQGVNIVTRMQTRKDTASFLKNKMGLLLPPKEANPVTPIDIDSNTHYEKSSTVKSYSNHKVFEKKSGEDLSSAFGDFLKKQGVPYEVLDIKRGNSPKVIRINQKKCLIAHANLSEGKHWFGFRPDDIEGVGKYDFAILLCGDNKLEKKYKVPHEEFRQFVLKGRLQEGKDYPDYQVTIFPNRGYIMKVTGNSNIELDMNKYQVENW
;
A
#
# COMPACT_ATOMS: atom_id res chain seq x y z
N MET A 1 32.38 7.04 36.49
CA MET A 1 31.47 8.18 36.22
C MET A 1 30.08 7.60 36.02
N LYS A 2 29.02 8.25 36.50
CA LYS A 2 27.64 7.72 36.45
C LYS A 2 26.71 8.71 35.77
N ILE A 3 25.63 8.21 35.18
CA ILE A 3 24.49 9.01 34.69
C ILE A 3 23.38 8.89 35.73
N SER A 4 22.80 10.02 36.13
CA SER A 4 21.77 10.06 37.18
C SER A 4 20.48 10.69 36.65
N PHE A 5 19.35 10.07 36.95
CA PHE A 5 18.02 10.55 36.60
C PHE A 5 17.15 10.67 37.85
N SER A 6 16.44 11.79 38.00
CA SER A 6 15.31 11.84 38.92
C SER A 6 14.20 10.96 38.37
N ALA A 7 13.82 9.90 39.09
CA ALA A 7 12.96 8.86 38.59
C ALA A 7 11.97 8.35 39.65
N MET A 8 10.87 7.79 39.17
CA MET A 8 9.95 6.99 39.97
C MET A 8 10.18 5.51 39.68
N LYS A 9 10.46 4.71 40.70
CA LYS A 9 10.53 3.26 40.65
C LYS A 9 9.13 2.67 40.76
N GLY A 10 8.78 1.79 39.84
CA GLY A 10 7.56 1.00 39.87
C GLY A 10 7.85 -0.48 39.68
N ASN A 11 6.83 -1.31 39.91
CA ASN A 11 6.90 -2.74 39.66
C ASN A 11 5.76 -3.13 38.71
N MET A 12 6.09 -3.81 37.61
CA MET A 12 5.13 -4.30 36.62
C MET A 12 5.32 -5.81 36.44
N GLY A 13 4.36 -6.59 36.96
CA GLY A 13 4.46 -8.04 37.02
C GLY A 13 5.50 -8.48 38.05
N LYS A 14 6.70 -8.86 37.59
CA LYS A 14 7.84 -9.21 38.45
C LYS A 14 9.08 -8.35 38.19
N ARG A 15 8.92 -7.28 37.41
CA ARG A 15 10.02 -6.44 36.93
C ARG A 15 9.93 -5.06 37.55
N ASP A 16 11.05 -4.59 38.05
CA ASP A 16 11.20 -3.19 38.38
C ASP A 16 11.38 -2.38 37.09
N PHE A 17 10.77 -1.20 37.07
CA PHE A 17 10.93 -0.24 35.99
C PHE A 17 11.00 1.16 36.56
N TYR A 18 11.53 2.09 35.79
CA TYR A 18 11.74 3.46 36.23
C TYR A 18 11.13 4.44 35.24
N VAL A 19 10.50 5.50 35.73
CA VAL A 19 9.97 6.57 34.88
C VAL A 19 10.72 7.86 35.21
N ALA A 20 11.35 8.47 34.20
CA ALA A 20 12.08 9.72 34.36
C ALA A 20 11.66 10.74 33.30
N MET A 21 11.77 12.03 33.64
CA MET A 21 11.60 13.13 32.70
C MET A 21 12.97 13.49 32.11
N ILE A 22 13.11 13.34 30.79
CA ILE A 22 14.37 13.57 30.09
C ILE A 22 14.24 14.83 29.26
N LYS A 23 15.17 15.80 29.45
CA LYS A 23 15.25 16.98 28.59
C LYS A 23 15.49 16.55 27.14
N LEU A 24 14.82 17.17 26.18
CA LEU A 24 14.95 16.81 24.76
C LEU A 24 16.40 16.92 24.30
N SER A 25 17.15 17.90 24.79
CA SER A 25 18.59 18.07 24.53
C SER A 25 19.50 16.92 25.00
N LEU A 26 19.03 16.05 25.89
CA LEU A 26 19.75 14.86 26.34
C LEU A 26 19.41 13.63 25.49
N ILE A 27 18.31 13.63 24.74
CA ILE A 27 17.89 12.51 23.89
C ILE A 27 19.00 12.08 22.91
N PRO A 28 19.65 12.98 22.14
CA PRO A 28 20.71 12.58 21.22
C PRO A 28 21.98 12.04 21.93
N LYS A 29 22.15 12.35 23.21
CA LYS A 29 23.34 11.97 24.01
C LYS A 29 23.15 10.61 24.69
N ILE A 30 21.94 10.33 25.15
CA ILE A 30 21.58 9.09 25.87
C ILE A 30 21.33 7.96 24.88
N PHE A 31 20.59 8.24 23.80
CA PHE A 31 20.19 7.22 22.85
C PHE A 31 21.12 7.24 21.65
N SER A 32 22.11 6.35 21.67
CA SER A 32 22.99 6.11 20.53
C SER A 32 22.27 5.27 19.47
N TYR A 33 22.32 5.73 18.22
CA TYR A 33 21.73 5.00 17.11
C TYR A 33 22.61 3.80 16.76
N HIS A 34 22.12 2.59 17.02
CA HIS A 34 22.74 1.37 16.50
C HIS A 34 22.04 0.98 15.20
N ASP A 35 22.81 0.82 14.12
CA ASP A 35 22.25 0.37 12.85
C ASP A 35 22.00 -1.15 12.87
N TRP A 36 20.86 -1.53 13.43
CA TRP A 36 20.41 -2.92 13.46
C TRP A 36 20.12 -3.50 12.07
N ALA A 37 20.18 -2.70 11.00
CA ALA A 37 19.95 -3.17 9.63
C ALA A 37 21.00 -4.19 9.17
N GLU A 38 22.23 -4.10 9.69
CA GLU A 38 23.33 -5.00 9.35
C GLU A 38 23.17 -6.42 9.95
N PHE A 39 22.34 -6.57 10.98
CA PHE A 39 22.03 -7.84 11.60
C PHE A 39 20.83 -8.54 10.94
N PRO A 40 20.78 -9.87 10.88
CA PRO A 40 19.57 -10.60 10.48
C PRO A 40 18.42 -10.34 11.48
N PRO A 41 17.14 -10.40 11.06
CA PRO A 41 15.99 -10.06 11.91
C PRO A 41 15.97 -10.75 13.29
N GLU A 42 16.40 -12.01 13.35
CA GLU A 42 16.44 -12.83 14.56
C GLU A 42 17.44 -12.31 15.59
N GLN A 43 18.45 -11.54 15.17
CA GLN A 43 19.50 -10.97 16.02
C GLN A 43 19.25 -9.50 16.38
N ARG A 44 18.13 -8.91 15.95
CA ARG A 44 17.82 -7.50 16.21
C ARG A 44 17.08 -7.35 17.53
N ALA A 45 17.53 -6.41 18.36
CA ALA A 45 16.76 -5.93 19.52
C ALA A 45 15.72 -4.85 19.14
N GLN A 46 15.77 -4.34 17.90
CA GLN A 46 14.91 -3.27 17.39
C GLN A 46 14.57 -3.45 15.90
N ARG A 47 13.40 -2.96 15.46
CA ARG A 47 13.08 -2.92 14.03
C ARG A 47 13.86 -1.83 13.30
N VAL A 48 14.11 -2.03 12.01
CA VAL A 48 14.71 -1.00 11.15
C VAL A 48 13.81 0.25 11.12
N LEU A 49 14.41 1.42 11.37
CA LEU A 49 13.72 2.69 11.32
C LEU A 49 13.29 3.02 9.88
N GLN A 50 11.99 3.26 9.70
CA GLN A 50 11.46 3.78 8.44
C GLN A 50 11.70 5.29 8.37
N LYS A 51 12.80 5.71 7.73
CA LYS A 51 13.21 7.12 7.62
C LYS A 51 12.14 8.02 6.97
N SER A 52 11.31 7.48 6.09
CA SER A 52 10.21 8.20 5.44
C SER A 52 9.14 8.75 6.41
N ARG A 53 9.06 8.22 7.63
CA ARG A 53 8.09 8.68 8.65
C ARG A 53 8.60 9.85 9.49
N ILE A 54 9.91 10.12 9.47
CA ILE A 54 10.51 11.16 10.32
C ILE A 54 9.99 12.55 9.95
N PRO A 55 9.96 12.97 8.67
CA PRO A 55 9.58 14.34 8.31
C PRO A 55 8.19 14.75 8.80
N GLU A 56 7.20 13.87 8.66
CA GLU A 56 5.82 14.13 9.11
C GLU A 56 5.75 14.35 10.63
N ILE A 57 6.46 13.54 11.42
CA ILE A 57 6.46 13.65 12.89
C ILE A 57 7.27 14.88 13.33
N THR A 58 8.37 15.19 12.65
CA THR A 58 9.16 16.41 12.90
C THR A 58 8.31 17.64 12.64
N GLN A 59 7.59 17.67 11.52
CA GLN A 59 6.70 18.77 11.19
C GLN A 59 5.56 18.91 12.21
N TYR A 60 5.00 17.80 12.70
CA TYR A 60 4.00 17.83 13.77
C TYR A 60 4.51 18.53 15.03
N ILE A 61 5.77 18.35 15.42
CA ILE A 61 6.36 19.06 16.57
C ILE A 61 6.45 20.56 16.26
N LEU A 62 7.05 20.92 15.13
CA LEU A 62 7.35 22.31 14.74
C LEU A 62 6.09 23.14 14.45
N ASP A 63 5.06 22.53 13.86
CA ASP A 63 3.79 23.21 13.56
C ASP A 63 2.92 23.40 14.81
N ASN A 64 3.26 22.73 15.92
CA ASN A 64 2.40 22.65 17.09
C ASN A 64 3.17 22.81 18.40
N GLU A 65 4.17 23.70 18.45
CA GLU A 65 5.02 23.90 19.63
C GLU A 65 4.23 24.16 20.91
N GLU A 66 3.09 24.85 20.81
CA GLU A 66 2.20 25.15 21.95
C GLU A 66 1.34 23.96 22.43
N GLY A 67 1.32 22.82 21.72
CA GLY A 67 0.38 21.75 22.04
C GLY A 67 0.58 20.43 21.31
N TYR A 68 1.80 20.10 20.88
CA TYR A 68 2.12 18.77 20.41
C TYR A 68 2.14 17.80 21.59
N LEU A 69 1.83 16.53 21.35
CA LEU A 69 1.73 15.52 22.39
C LEU A 69 2.37 14.20 21.94
N PHE A 70 3.24 13.66 22.78
CA PHE A 70 3.71 12.30 22.67
C PHE A 70 3.44 11.52 23.95
N SER A 71 3.20 10.21 23.80
CA SER A 71 3.33 9.28 24.91
C SER A 71 4.80 9.16 25.36
N SER A 72 5.07 8.40 26.41
CA SER A 72 6.44 8.12 26.84
C SER A 72 7.23 7.35 25.79
N LEU A 73 8.55 7.54 25.78
CA LEU A 73 9.47 6.58 25.15
C LEU A 73 9.64 5.38 26.08
N THR A 74 9.88 4.19 25.52
CA THR A 74 10.26 3.01 26.31
C THR A 74 11.64 2.55 25.89
N ALA A 75 12.54 2.43 26.85
CA ALA A 75 13.92 2.05 26.63
C ALA A 75 14.36 0.98 27.63
N SER A 76 15.26 0.11 27.20
CA SER A 76 15.96 -0.81 28.09
C SER A 76 17.42 -0.42 28.20
N PHE A 77 18.03 -0.58 29.37
CA PHE A 77 19.43 -0.23 29.61
C PHE A 77 20.22 -1.45 30.11
N ASN A 78 21.49 -1.55 29.75
CA ASN A 78 22.40 -2.51 30.38
C ASN A 78 23.15 -1.86 31.56
N GLY A 79 23.80 -2.68 32.37
CA GLY A 79 24.57 -2.24 33.53
C GLY A 79 23.82 -2.40 34.86
N GLU A 80 24.58 -2.40 35.96
CA GLU A 80 24.04 -2.52 37.31
C GLU A 80 23.45 -1.18 37.75
N GLU A 81 22.14 -1.14 37.95
CA GLU A 81 21.43 0.04 38.41
C GLU A 81 21.51 0.22 39.93
N VAL A 82 21.63 1.48 40.36
CA VAL A 82 21.47 1.84 41.77
C VAL A 82 20.33 2.85 41.88
N PHE A 83 19.27 2.47 42.60
CA PHE A 83 18.17 3.39 42.90
C PHE A 83 18.29 3.89 44.34
N MET A 84 18.39 5.20 44.50
CA MET A 84 18.47 5.87 45.80
C MET A 84 17.15 6.60 46.09
N PRO A 85 16.29 6.07 46.97
CA PRO A 85 15.06 6.76 47.37
C PRO A 85 15.33 8.13 48.01
N SER A 86 14.38 9.04 47.84
CA SER A 86 14.44 10.42 48.30
C SER A 86 13.05 10.94 48.67
N GLY A 87 12.97 11.97 49.52
CA GLY A 87 11.70 12.62 49.81
C GLY A 87 10.71 11.78 50.64
N GLY A 88 11.18 10.74 51.32
CA GLY A 88 10.37 9.92 52.24
C GLY A 88 9.46 8.88 51.58
N SER A 89 9.48 8.77 50.24
CA SER A 89 8.81 7.69 49.50
C SER A 89 9.86 6.73 48.93
N PRO A 90 9.72 5.41 49.12
CA PRO A 90 10.65 4.43 48.56
C PRO A 90 10.58 4.34 47.02
N GLU A 91 9.51 4.87 46.40
CA GLU A 91 9.30 4.87 44.96
C GLU A 91 9.90 6.10 44.26
N ILE A 92 10.16 7.20 44.96
CA ILE A 92 10.68 8.45 44.36
C ILE A 92 12.17 8.56 44.69
N GLY A 93 13.02 8.75 43.70
CA GLY A 93 14.47 8.70 43.93
C GLY A 93 15.33 9.12 42.75
N ILE A 94 16.62 8.85 42.91
CA ILE A 94 17.63 9.01 41.87
C ILE A 94 18.00 7.62 41.35
N LEU A 95 17.77 7.39 40.06
CA LEU A 95 18.29 6.23 39.33
C LEU A 95 19.70 6.57 38.83
N GLU A 96 20.70 5.84 39.29
CA GLU A 96 22.07 5.91 38.79
C GLU A 96 22.40 4.71 37.91
N LEU A 97 22.99 4.99 36.75
CA LEU A 97 23.50 3.99 35.81
C LEU A 97 24.98 4.25 35.51
N PRO A 98 25.77 3.22 35.19
CA PRO A 98 27.12 3.39 34.65
C PRO A 98 27.15 4.34 33.44
N LEU A 99 28.20 5.15 33.28
CA LEU A 99 28.30 6.09 32.14
C LEU A 99 28.33 5.39 30.78
N ASP A 100 28.90 4.20 30.73
CA ASP A 100 28.99 3.31 29.57
C ASP A 100 27.72 2.49 29.32
N SER A 101 26.64 2.76 30.06
CA SER A 101 25.35 2.12 29.82
C SER A 101 24.82 2.45 28.42
N HIS A 102 24.42 1.43 27.71
CA HIS A 102 23.77 1.44 26.41
C HIS A 102 22.26 1.36 26.59
N PHE A 103 21.55 2.22 25.87
CA PHE A 103 20.09 2.28 25.87
C PHE A 103 19.54 1.79 24.54
N VAL A 104 18.62 0.84 24.60
CA VAL A 104 17.91 0.30 23.44
C VAL A 104 16.45 0.75 23.49
N ILE A 105 15.99 1.47 22.48
CA ILE A 105 14.59 1.92 22.39
C ILE A 105 13.68 0.74 21.98
N ASN A 106 12.79 0.35 22.88
CA ASN A 106 11.75 -0.66 22.64
C ASN A 106 10.53 -0.08 21.93
N ASP A 107 10.13 1.15 22.28
CA ASP A 107 9.04 1.89 21.63
C ASP A 107 9.32 3.38 21.55
N GLY A 108 8.86 4.02 20.47
CA GLY A 108 9.04 5.44 20.23
C GLY A 108 10.26 5.82 19.39
N GLN A 109 10.89 4.87 18.69
CA GLN A 109 12.06 5.15 17.83
C GLN A 109 11.85 6.27 16.81
N HIS A 110 10.64 6.37 16.23
CA HIS A 110 10.29 7.41 15.26
C HIS A 110 10.09 8.76 15.93
N ARG A 111 9.52 8.79 17.14
CA ARG A 111 9.36 9.99 17.96
C ARG A 111 10.73 10.52 18.40
N MET A 112 11.61 9.64 18.87
CA MET A 112 13.00 9.98 19.20
C MET A 112 13.74 10.58 18.00
N ALA A 113 13.69 9.92 16.84
CA ALA A 113 14.34 10.43 15.63
C ALA A 113 13.77 11.79 15.19
N ALA A 114 12.45 11.97 15.30
CA ALA A 114 11.80 13.23 14.97
C ALA A 114 12.15 14.36 15.95
N ILE A 115 12.28 14.08 17.25
CA ILE A 115 12.76 15.02 18.27
C ILE A 115 14.19 15.46 17.94
N ILE A 116 15.08 14.51 17.61
CA ILE A 116 16.47 14.83 17.24
C ILE A 116 16.49 15.76 16.02
N GLU A 117 15.64 15.51 15.02
CA GLU A 117 15.57 16.34 13.82
C GLU A 117 14.92 17.71 14.11
N ALA A 118 13.86 17.76 14.92
CA ALA A 118 13.21 19.00 15.34
C ALA A 118 14.18 19.91 16.11
N LEU A 119 15.01 19.36 17.01
CA LEU A 119 16.02 20.13 17.75
C LEU A 119 17.08 20.79 16.84
N LYS A 120 17.39 20.19 15.69
CA LYS A 120 18.32 20.80 14.72
C LYS A 120 17.68 22.01 14.03
N GLN A 121 16.38 21.95 13.79
CA GLN A 121 15.63 23.01 13.09
C GLN A 121 15.22 24.13 14.05
N ASN A 122 14.78 23.77 15.25
CA ASN A 122 14.43 24.70 16.31
C ASN A 122 15.10 24.33 17.65
N PRO A 123 16.22 24.98 17.98
CA PRO A 123 16.92 24.76 19.25
C PRO A 123 16.14 25.19 20.51
N THR A 124 15.06 25.97 20.41
CA THR A 124 14.28 26.41 21.60
C THR A 124 13.66 25.22 22.34
N LEU A 125 13.38 24.12 21.65
CA LEU A 125 12.82 22.87 22.18
C LEU A 125 13.75 22.15 23.18
N THR A 126 15.03 22.56 23.28
CA THR A 126 16.09 21.94 24.10
C THR A 126 15.71 21.71 25.57
N ASN A 127 14.91 22.62 26.14
CA ASN A 127 14.54 22.62 27.56
C ASN A 127 13.25 21.86 27.88
N GLU A 128 12.48 21.48 26.86
CA GLU A 128 11.30 20.65 27.04
C GLU A 128 11.70 19.25 27.50
N THR A 129 10.75 18.51 28.07
CA THR A 129 11.00 17.18 28.61
C THR A 129 10.02 16.16 28.06
N ILE A 130 10.50 14.96 27.78
CA ILE A 130 9.67 13.79 27.48
C ILE A 130 9.83 12.74 28.58
N SER A 131 8.73 12.07 28.91
CA SER A 131 8.77 10.92 29.81
C SER A 131 9.44 9.72 29.12
N VAL A 132 10.36 9.06 29.83
CA VAL A 132 10.98 7.80 29.41
C VAL A 132 10.74 6.75 30.48
N VAL A 133 10.26 5.59 30.04
CA VAL A 133 10.11 4.38 30.84
C VAL A 133 11.33 3.50 30.59
N PHE A 134 12.11 3.25 31.64
CA PHE A 134 13.34 2.46 31.62
C PHE A 134 13.10 1.08 32.22
N PHE A 135 13.57 0.05 31.52
CA PHE A 135 13.63 -1.33 32.00
C PHE A 135 15.09 -1.80 32.04
N PRO A 136 15.50 -2.57 33.06
CA PRO A 136 16.76 -3.31 32.98
C PRO A 136 16.76 -4.25 31.77
N PHE A 137 17.88 -4.33 31.05
CA PHE A 137 18.07 -5.28 29.96
C PHE A 137 18.27 -6.68 30.53
N GLU A 138 17.43 -7.63 30.11
CA GLU A 138 17.53 -9.04 30.50
C GLU A 138 18.33 -9.83 29.45
N ASP A 139 17.70 -10.08 28.30
CA ASP A 139 18.26 -10.79 27.16
C ASP A 139 17.55 -10.37 25.86
N LEU A 140 18.04 -10.87 24.72
CA LEU A 140 17.51 -10.53 23.40
C LEU A 140 16.07 -11.03 23.20
N ASP A 141 15.77 -12.25 23.65
CA ASP A 141 14.43 -12.84 23.50
C ASP A 141 13.38 -12.02 24.26
N ARG A 142 13.75 -11.53 25.45
CA ARG A 142 12.93 -10.64 26.26
C ARG A 142 12.71 -9.30 25.60
N MET A 143 13.74 -8.71 24.99
CA MET A 143 13.61 -7.47 24.23
C MET A 143 12.64 -7.62 23.05
N GLN A 144 12.74 -8.73 22.32
CA GLN A 144 11.85 -9.05 21.21
C GLN A 144 10.41 -9.29 21.70
N GLN A 145 10.24 -9.97 22.83
CA GLN A 145 8.92 -10.16 23.45
C GLN A 145 8.31 -8.83 23.89
N MET A 146 9.08 -7.95 24.54
CA MET A 146 8.63 -6.61 24.94
C MET A 146 8.20 -5.77 23.72
N PHE A 147 8.98 -5.83 22.63
CA PHE A 147 8.60 -5.18 21.38
C PHE A 147 7.26 -5.72 20.85
N SER A 148 7.06 -7.04 20.88
CA SER A 148 5.80 -7.66 20.46
C SER A 148 4.63 -7.21 21.35
N ASP A 149 4.81 -7.24 22.67
CA ASP A 149 3.77 -6.89 23.64
C ASP A 149 3.33 -5.42 23.53
N LEU A 150 4.29 -4.51 23.34
CA LEU A 150 4.03 -3.08 23.15
C LEU A 150 3.24 -2.80 21.87
N ASN A 151 3.45 -3.57 20.79
CA ASN A 151 2.75 -3.37 19.52
C ASN A 151 1.44 -4.15 19.42
N ARG A 152 1.30 -5.29 20.12
CA ARG A 152 0.16 -6.19 20.01
C ARG A 152 -1.15 -5.56 20.50
N THR A 153 -1.09 -4.72 21.52
CA THR A 153 -2.26 -4.11 22.15
C THR A 153 -2.66 -2.76 21.55
N VAL A 154 -1.81 -2.19 20.68
CA VAL A 154 -2.08 -0.90 20.02
C VAL A 154 -3.18 -1.09 18.99
N LYS A 155 -4.37 -0.63 19.33
CA LYS A 155 -5.52 -0.61 18.42
C LYS A 155 -5.50 0.72 17.66
N VAL A 156 -5.25 0.65 16.36
CA VAL A 156 -5.26 1.83 15.49
C VAL A 156 -6.68 2.42 15.48
N THR A 157 -6.80 3.70 15.82
CA THR A 157 -8.04 4.46 15.70
C THR A 157 -8.48 4.50 14.25
N SER A 158 -9.79 4.50 14.01
CA SER A 158 -10.28 4.56 12.63
C SER A 158 -9.94 5.92 12.01
N LYS A 159 -9.79 5.94 10.68
CA LYS A 159 -9.62 7.20 9.96
C LYS A 159 -10.79 8.16 10.17
N SER A 160 -12.03 7.65 10.23
CA SER A 160 -13.21 8.47 10.52
C SER A 160 -13.08 9.17 11.88
N LEU A 161 -12.65 8.43 12.91
CA LEU A 161 -12.51 8.98 14.26
C LEU A 161 -11.38 10.00 14.34
N ASN A 162 -10.26 9.74 13.64
CA ASN A 162 -9.17 10.73 13.54
C ASN A 162 -9.64 12.02 12.88
N ILE A 163 -10.37 11.95 11.76
CA ILE A 163 -10.95 13.15 11.10
C ILE A 163 -11.93 13.88 12.04
N LEU A 164 -12.71 13.12 12.83
CA LEU A 164 -13.69 13.70 13.74
C LEU A 164 -13.07 14.51 14.88
N TYR A 165 -11.91 14.06 15.39
CA TYR A 165 -11.24 14.65 16.55
C TYR A 165 -10.06 15.56 16.21
N ASP A 166 -9.56 15.50 14.97
CA ASP A 166 -8.52 16.40 14.51
C ASP A 166 -9.10 17.77 14.15
N HIS A 167 -9.19 18.64 15.16
CA HIS A 167 -9.62 20.03 14.99
C HIS A 167 -8.58 20.90 14.27
N ARG A 168 -7.40 20.39 13.92
CA ARG A 168 -6.38 21.10 13.13
C ARG A 168 -6.52 20.83 11.64
N ASP A 169 -7.19 19.75 11.26
CA ASP A 169 -7.47 19.43 9.86
C ASP A 169 -8.60 20.32 9.29
N LEU A 170 -8.20 21.37 8.55
CA LEU A 170 -9.14 22.30 7.91
C LEU A 170 -10.08 21.61 6.91
N LEU A 171 -9.57 20.63 6.14
CA LEU A 171 -10.44 19.86 5.25
C LEU A 171 -11.42 19.01 6.07
N GLY A 172 -10.97 18.44 7.19
CA GLY A 172 -11.80 17.70 8.13
C GLY A 172 -12.96 18.54 8.64
N GLN A 173 -12.69 19.77 9.06
CA GLN A 173 -13.70 20.73 9.51
C GLN A 173 -14.73 21.05 8.42
N VAL A 174 -14.26 21.37 7.21
CA VAL A 174 -15.12 21.67 6.06
C VAL A 174 -15.99 20.46 5.69
N VAL A 175 -15.44 19.25 5.70
CA VAL A 175 -16.17 18.01 5.41
C VAL A 175 -17.19 17.71 6.50
N LEU A 176 -16.86 17.91 7.77
CA LEU A 176 -17.79 17.70 8.88
C LEU A 176 -18.99 18.66 8.79
N ASP A 177 -18.77 19.92 8.42
CA ASP A 177 -19.85 20.87 8.14
C ASP A 177 -20.71 20.41 6.94
N ALA A 178 -20.07 19.97 5.85
CA ALA A 178 -20.77 19.44 4.68
C ALA A 178 -21.61 18.18 5.00
N VAL A 179 -21.13 17.31 5.89
CA VAL A 179 -21.88 16.14 6.35
C VAL A 179 -23.18 16.54 7.05
N GLU A 180 -23.22 17.69 7.71
CA GLU A 180 -24.42 18.21 8.37
C GLU A 180 -25.30 19.05 7.45
N ARG A 181 -24.76 19.65 6.38
CA ARG A 181 -25.51 20.55 5.48
C ARG A 181 -26.03 19.87 4.21
N VAL A 182 -25.22 19.04 3.58
CA VAL A 182 -25.57 18.37 2.32
C VAL A 182 -26.65 17.33 2.59
N SER A 183 -27.76 17.45 1.86
CA SER A 183 -28.98 16.69 2.13
C SER A 183 -28.71 15.17 2.15
N VAL A 184 -27.91 14.67 1.20
CA VAL A 184 -27.63 13.23 1.05
C VAL A 184 -26.68 12.67 2.09
N PHE A 185 -25.91 13.52 2.78
CA PHE A 185 -24.99 13.11 3.83
C PHE A 185 -25.59 13.22 5.23
N ARG A 186 -26.48 14.19 5.45
CA ARG A 186 -27.14 14.39 6.74
C ARG A 186 -27.76 13.08 7.23
N ASN A 187 -27.38 12.66 8.44
CA ASN A 187 -27.77 11.39 9.06
C ASN A 187 -27.37 10.10 8.32
N MET A 188 -26.67 10.16 7.19
CA MET A 188 -26.29 9.02 6.36
C MET A 188 -24.80 8.66 6.41
N VAL A 189 -24.00 9.41 7.17
CA VAL A 189 -22.56 9.18 7.35
C VAL A 189 -22.25 8.57 8.73
N ASP A 190 -21.46 7.50 8.75
CA ASP A 190 -20.87 6.90 9.95
C ASP A 190 -19.52 7.58 10.26
N LYS A 191 -19.44 8.22 11.43
CA LYS A 191 -18.27 9.02 11.85
C LYS A 191 -17.25 8.23 12.69
N ASP A 192 -17.48 6.95 12.92
CA ASP A 192 -16.64 6.13 13.81
C ASP A 192 -16.05 4.92 13.08
N ARG A 193 -16.85 4.13 12.37
CA ARG A 193 -16.39 2.83 11.87
C ARG A 193 -15.54 2.96 10.61
N VAL A 194 -14.54 2.06 10.49
CA VAL A 194 -13.73 1.89 9.26
C VAL A 194 -14.57 1.35 8.09
N SER A 195 -15.60 0.56 8.39
CA SER A 195 -16.53 0.03 7.41
C SER A 195 -17.92 -0.10 7.98
N LEU A 196 -18.92 -0.01 7.12
CA LEU A 196 -20.32 -0.12 7.51
C LEU A 196 -20.71 -1.60 7.69
N PRO A 197 -21.28 -1.99 8.84
CA PRO A 197 -21.81 -3.35 9.00
C PRO A 197 -22.94 -3.62 8.00
N LEU A 198 -23.26 -4.90 7.79
CA LEU A 198 -24.27 -5.33 6.80
C LEU A 198 -25.61 -4.60 6.99
N ARG A 199 -26.10 -4.53 8.23
CA ARG A 199 -27.36 -3.87 8.60
C ARG A 199 -27.20 -2.39 9.02
N SER A 200 -26.09 -1.73 8.66
CA SER A 200 -25.92 -0.30 8.98
C SER A 200 -27.05 0.54 8.37
N PRO A 201 -27.62 1.50 9.14
CA PRO A 201 -28.55 2.49 8.62
C PRO A 201 -27.84 3.64 7.89
N LYS A 202 -26.53 3.57 7.69
CA LYS A 202 -25.72 4.59 7.01
C LYS A 202 -25.41 4.16 5.58
N LEU A 203 -25.15 5.15 4.72
CA LEU A 203 -24.71 4.95 3.34
C LEU A 203 -23.20 5.08 3.19
N PHE A 204 -22.58 6.01 3.93
CA PHE A 204 -21.17 6.36 3.76
C PHE A 204 -20.44 6.30 5.10
N THR A 205 -19.12 6.16 5.05
CA THR A 205 -18.21 6.44 6.17
C THR A 205 -17.64 7.84 6.03
N LEU A 206 -17.38 8.55 7.13
CA LEU A 206 -16.77 9.88 7.11
C LEU A 206 -15.45 9.88 6.34
N SER A 207 -14.61 8.87 6.52
CA SER A 207 -13.36 8.72 5.76
C SER A 207 -13.55 8.67 4.24
N ALA A 208 -14.67 8.13 3.75
CA ALA A 208 -14.94 8.01 2.31
C ALA A 208 -15.40 9.36 1.73
N VAL A 209 -16.26 10.09 2.47
CA VAL A 209 -16.67 11.45 2.11
C VAL A 209 -15.46 12.38 2.14
N TYR A 210 -14.64 12.30 3.18
CA TYR A 210 -13.40 13.06 3.32
C TYR A 210 -12.44 12.81 2.16
N ASP A 211 -12.14 11.54 1.84
CA ASP A 211 -11.22 11.22 0.75
C ASP A 211 -11.75 11.71 -0.60
N ALA A 212 -13.05 11.57 -0.85
CA ALA A 212 -13.66 12.04 -2.09
C ALA A 212 -13.65 13.58 -2.18
N SER A 213 -13.94 14.28 -1.09
CA SER A 213 -13.86 15.74 -1.02
C SER A 213 -12.41 16.23 -1.17
N ARG A 214 -11.41 15.55 -0.59
CA ARG A 214 -9.99 15.88 -0.81
C ARG A 214 -9.65 15.82 -2.30
N GLU A 215 -10.10 14.79 -3.00
CA GLU A 215 -9.85 14.70 -4.44
C GLU A 215 -10.58 15.78 -5.23
N LEU A 216 -11.76 16.22 -4.78
CA LEU A 216 -12.53 17.28 -5.41
C LEU A 216 -11.80 18.63 -5.35
N VAL A 217 -11.33 19.03 -4.15
CA VAL A 217 -10.83 20.40 -3.91
C VAL A 217 -9.32 20.53 -3.68
N GLY A 218 -8.61 19.44 -3.45
CA GLY A 218 -7.19 19.44 -3.10
C GLY A 218 -6.93 19.87 -1.66
N VAL A 219 -5.85 20.63 -1.45
CA VAL A 219 -5.41 21.12 -0.14
C VAL A 219 -6.27 22.30 0.30
N VAL A 220 -6.72 22.27 1.56
CA VAL A 220 -7.49 23.33 2.21
C VAL A 220 -6.58 24.11 3.15
N THR A 221 -6.57 25.44 3.02
CA THR A 221 -5.81 26.37 3.85
C THR A 221 -6.74 27.43 4.45
N LEU A 222 -6.26 28.23 5.40
CA LEU A 222 -7.07 29.28 6.02
C LEU A 222 -7.57 30.31 5.01
N GLU A 223 -6.80 30.55 3.95
CA GLU A 223 -7.10 31.51 2.90
C GLU A 223 -8.21 31.03 1.97
N ASN A 224 -8.32 29.71 1.72
CA ASN A 224 -9.25 29.14 0.74
C ASN A 224 -10.39 28.30 1.35
N GLN A 225 -10.41 28.10 2.67
CA GLN A 225 -11.38 27.21 3.34
C GLN A 225 -12.84 27.51 3.00
N TYR A 226 -13.22 28.78 2.90
CA TYR A 226 -14.60 29.18 2.60
C TYR A 226 -14.99 28.87 1.15
N GLU A 227 -14.09 29.15 0.19
CA GLU A 227 -14.26 28.78 -1.22
C GLU A 227 -14.37 27.26 -1.36
N LYS A 228 -13.47 26.50 -0.72
CA LYS A 228 -13.50 25.03 -0.79
C LYS A 228 -14.76 24.45 -0.14
N ALA A 229 -15.23 25.04 0.96
CA ALA A 229 -16.48 24.64 1.60
C ALA A 229 -17.69 24.86 0.68
N GLU A 230 -17.75 26.00 -0.02
CA GLU A 230 -18.81 26.26 -0.98
C GLU A 230 -18.79 25.25 -2.13
N ILE A 231 -17.61 24.96 -2.70
CA ILE A 231 -17.45 23.95 -3.76
C ILE A 231 -17.92 22.57 -3.28
N ILE A 232 -17.46 22.12 -2.10
CA ILE A 232 -17.84 20.82 -1.53
C ILE A 232 -19.35 20.73 -1.34
N ASN A 233 -19.96 21.73 -0.71
CA ASN A 233 -21.40 21.74 -0.43
C ASN A 233 -22.21 21.72 -1.72
N ASN A 234 -21.94 22.65 -2.65
CA ASN A 234 -22.68 22.76 -3.90
C ASN A 234 -22.51 21.52 -4.79
N TYR A 235 -21.30 20.97 -4.85
CA TYR A 235 -21.00 19.79 -5.66
C TYR A 235 -21.73 18.56 -5.14
N TRP A 236 -21.63 18.25 -3.86
CA TRP A 236 -22.26 17.05 -3.31
C TRP A 236 -23.78 17.14 -3.27
N GLU A 237 -24.34 18.34 -3.10
CA GLU A 237 -25.79 18.55 -3.25
C GLU A 237 -26.23 18.24 -4.69
N ALA A 238 -25.49 18.73 -5.69
CA ALA A 238 -25.78 18.45 -7.09
C ALA A 238 -25.59 16.97 -7.47
N VAL A 239 -24.57 16.29 -6.94
CA VAL A 239 -24.39 14.84 -7.13
C VAL A 239 -25.58 14.09 -6.51
N GLY A 240 -25.95 14.42 -5.27
CA GLY A 240 -27.09 13.82 -4.59
C GLY A 240 -28.42 14.05 -5.32
N ALA A 241 -28.57 15.21 -5.97
CA ALA A 241 -29.71 15.52 -6.80
C ALA A 241 -29.80 14.66 -8.08
N ASN A 242 -28.71 14.02 -8.52
CA ASN A 242 -28.67 13.26 -9.77
C ASN A 242 -28.50 11.73 -9.57
N ILE A 243 -28.40 11.25 -8.33
CA ILE A 243 -28.40 9.80 -8.02
C ILE A 243 -29.75 9.42 -7.39
N ARG A 244 -30.62 8.78 -8.19
CA ARG A 244 -31.99 8.41 -7.80
C ARG A 244 -32.05 7.66 -6.47
N GLN A 245 -31.22 6.64 -6.29
CA GLN A 245 -31.26 5.75 -5.14
C GLN A 245 -30.91 6.47 -3.84
N TRP A 246 -30.07 7.51 -3.88
CA TRP A 246 -29.75 8.31 -2.68
C TRP A 246 -30.99 9.07 -2.22
N LYS A 247 -31.77 9.64 -3.14
CA LYS A 247 -33.06 10.29 -2.82
C LYS A 247 -34.07 9.30 -2.25
N GLN A 248 -34.14 8.09 -2.81
CA GLN A 248 -35.04 7.05 -2.31
C GLN A 248 -34.72 6.68 -0.85
N VAL A 249 -33.44 6.60 -0.50
CA VAL A 249 -33.02 6.38 0.90
C VAL A 249 -33.42 7.54 1.79
N GLN A 250 -33.22 8.79 1.36
CA GLN A 250 -33.63 9.97 2.15
C GLN A 250 -35.13 10.00 2.42
N LYS A 251 -35.94 9.56 1.46
CA LYS A 251 -37.41 9.46 1.58
C LYS A 251 -37.88 8.23 2.36
N GLY A 252 -36.98 7.33 2.74
CA GLY A 252 -37.32 6.06 3.39
C GLY A 252 -37.89 4.99 2.45
N GLU A 253 -37.83 5.21 1.13
CA GLU A 253 -38.35 4.28 0.11
C GLU A 253 -37.40 3.10 -0.16
N LEU A 254 -36.10 3.25 0.17
CA LEU A 254 -35.08 2.21 0.00
C LEU A 254 -34.21 2.14 1.25
N ARG A 255 -33.93 0.93 1.76
CA ARG A 255 -33.07 0.81 2.95
C ARG A 255 -31.59 0.99 2.56
N PRO A 256 -30.77 1.68 3.37
CA PRO A 256 -29.34 1.82 3.11
C PRO A 256 -28.59 0.50 2.90
N SER A 257 -28.98 -0.56 3.62
CA SER A 257 -28.41 -1.90 3.46
C SER A 257 -28.73 -2.53 2.10
N GLU A 258 -29.96 -2.35 1.62
CA GLU A 258 -30.38 -2.84 0.29
C GLU A 258 -29.69 -2.04 -0.81
N LEU A 259 -29.60 -0.72 -0.66
CA LEU A 259 -28.86 0.11 -1.60
C LEU A 259 -27.40 -0.38 -1.73
N ARG A 260 -26.72 -0.67 -0.61
CA ARG A 260 -25.34 -1.16 -0.60
C ARG A 260 -25.20 -2.58 -1.18
N SER A 261 -26.22 -3.42 -1.07
CA SER A 261 -26.21 -4.78 -1.64
C SER A 261 -26.43 -4.79 -3.15
N GLU A 262 -27.23 -3.87 -3.69
CA GLU A 262 -27.61 -3.85 -5.10
C GLU A 262 -26.78 -2.89 -5.95
N TYR A 263 -26.28 -1.79 -5.37
CA TYR A 263 -25.62 -0.70 -6.10
C TYR A 263 -24.21 -0.42 -5.59
N ILE A 264 -23.38 0.18 -6.46
CA ILE A 264 -21.97 0.46 -6.15
C ILE A 264 -21.71 1.91 -5.66
N HIS A 265 -22.61 2.86 -5.93
CA HIS A 265 -22.33 4.29 -5.77
C HIS A 265 -22.16 4.78 -4.32
N SER A 266 -22.53 3.97 -3.33
CA SER A 266 -22.30 4.29 -1.90
C SER A 266 -20.95 3.79 -1.38
N HIS A 267 -20.20 3.03 -2.18
CA HIS A 267 -18.93 2.45 -1.76
C HIS A 267 -17.77 3.42 -2.00
N ALA A 268 -16.78 3.38 -1.10
CA ALA A 268 -15.70 4.35 -1.06
C ALA A 268 -14.91 4.51 -2.38
N VAL A 269 -14.74 3.42 -3.15
CA VAL A 269 -14.06 3.47 -4.46
C VAL A 269 -14.81 4.33 -5.47
N VAL A 270 -16.16 4.28 -5.47
CA VAL A 270 -17.00 5.06 -6.38
C VAL A 270 -17.12 6.49 -5.90
N LEU A 271 -17.28 6.71 -4.60
CA LEU A 271 -17.30 8.06 -4.02
C LEU A 271 -16.00 8.82 -4.35
N TRP A 272 -14.85 8.16 -4.21
CA TRP A 272 -13.55 8.71 -4.61
C TRP A 272 -13.51 9.05 -6.11
N GLY A 273 -14.00 8.15 -6.95
CA GLY A 273 -14.09 8.38 -8.39
C GLY A 273 -14.99 9.55 -8.77
N ILE A 274 -16.11 9.73 -8.07
CA ILE A 274 -17.01 10.88 -8.22
C ILE A 274 -16.25 12.17 -7.86
N GLY A 275 -15.53 12.21 -6.73
CA GLY A 275 -14.74 13.37 -6.33
C GLY A 275 -13.69 13.78 -7.38
N VAL A 276 -12.91 12.81 -7.89
CA VAL A 276 -11.92 13.06 -8.96
C VAL A 276 -12.57 13.52 -10.26
N MET A 277 -13.69 12.90 -10.66
CA MET A 277 -14.45 13.34 -11.83
C MET A 277 -14.97 14.77 -11.63
N GLY A 278 -15.47 15.09 -10.43
CA GLY A 278 -15.98 16.41 -10.08
C GLY A 278 -14.96 17.52 -10.20
N ARG A 279 -13.72 17.28 -9.74
CA ARG A 279 -12.62 18.23 -9.89
C ARG A 279 -12.41 18.62 -11.35
N ASP A 280 -12.23 17.62 -12.20
CA ASP A 280 -11.99 17.82 -13.63
C ASP A 280 -13.21 18.45 -14.32
N LEU A 281 -14.43 18.07 -13.91
CA LEU A 281 -15.68 18.64 -14.43
C LEU A 281 -15.80 20.14 -14.10
N ILE A 282 -15.51 20.53 -12.87
CA ILE A 282 -15.55 21.94 -12.43
C ILE A 282 -14.47 22.74 -13.16
N GLN A 283 -13.28 22.16 -13.34
CA GLN A 283 -12.19 22.81 -14.06
C GLN A 283 -12.49 23.03 -15.54
N GLU A 284 -13.06 22.03 -16.23
CA GLU A 284 -13.38 22.13 -17.66
C GLU A 284 -14.65 22.96 -17.91
N TYR A 285 -15.60 22.95 -16.97
CA TYR A 285 -16.93 23.56 -17.10
C TYR A 285 -17.31 24.46 -15.90
N PRO A 286 -16.52 25.51 -15.58
CA PRO A 286 -16.69 26.28 -14.33
C PRO A 286 -18.06 26.95 -14.17
N THR A 287 -18.73 27.28 -15.28
CA THR A 287 -20.03 27.97 -15.26
C THR A 287 -21.24 27.06 -15.40
N ASN A 288 -21.08 25.80 -15.83
CA ASN A 288 -22.21 24.91 -16.11
C ASN A 288 -22.01 23.43 -15.73
N TRP A 289 -21.01 23.10 -14.91
CA TRP A 289 -20.75 21.74 -14.45
C TRP A 289 -21.96 21.07 -13.78
N GLN A 290 -22.83 21.82 -13.06
CA GLN A 290 -24.05 21.27 -12.44
C GLN A 290 -24.97 20.64 -13.49
N SER A 291 -25.12 21.28 -14.65
CA SER A 291 -25.97 20.76 -15.73
C SER A 291 -25.42 19.46 -16.31
N LYS A 292 -24.10 19.29 -16.33
CA LYS A 292 -23.43 18.07 -16.81
C LYS A 292 -23.63 16.89 -15.87
N LEU A 293 -23.76 17.13 -14.56
CA LEU A 293 -24.02 16.08 -13.56
C LEU A 293 -25.36 15.36 -13.75
N THR A 294 -26.29 15.90 -14.55
CA THR A 294 -27.53 15.20 -14.93
C THR A 294 -27.26 13.83 -15.54
N ARG A 295 -26.13 13.66 -16.24
CA ARG A 295 -25.67 12.37 -16.80
C ARG A 295 -25.41 11.30 -15.75
N LEU A 296 -25.23 11.64 -14.47
CA LEU A 296 -25.14 10.64 -13.39
C LEU A 296 -26.40 9.78 -13.29
N SER A 297 -27.56 10.34 -13.69
CA SER A 297 -28.84 9.64 -13.68
C SER A 297 -28.95 8.58 -14.79
N ASP A 298 -28.17 8.71 -15.87
CA ASP A 298 -28.12 7.77 -16.99
C ASP A 298 -27.22 6.55 -16.70
N ILE A 299 -26.38 6.64 -15.68
CA ILE A 299 -25.45 5.57 -15.32
C ILE A 299 -26.21 4.44 -14.62
N ASN A 300 -26.08 3.22 -15.15
CA ASN A 300 -26.57 2.03 -14.47
C ASN A 300 -25.62 1.62 -13.33
N TRP A 301 -25.98 2.01 -12.10
CA TRP A 301 -25.21 1.78 -10.88
C TRP A 301 -25.35 0.36 -10.27
N CYS A 302 -26.16 -0.51 -10.87
CA CYS A 302 -26.36 -1.87 -10.37
C CYS A 302 -25.05 -2.66 -10.41
N ARG A 303 -24.77 -3.44 -9.36
CA ARG A 303 -23.58 -4.31 -9.29
C ARG A 303 -23.53 -5.36 -10.39
N THR A 304 -24.69 -5.72 -10.94
CA THR A 304 -24.84 -6.66 -12.06
C THR A 304 -24.52 -6.03 -13.41
N ASN A 305 -24.36 -4.69 -13.49
CA ASN A 305 -23.93 -4.05 -14.72
C ASN A 305 -22.48 -4.45 -15.05
N LYS A 306 -22.30 -5.07 -16.22
CA LYS A 306 -21.01 -5.60 -16.69
C LYS A 306 -19.98 -4.51 -16.94
N GLU A 307 -20.39 -3.27 -17.17
CA GLU A 307 -19.46 -2.13 -17.35
C GLU A 307 -18.58 -1.89 -16.13
N TRP A 308 -19.00 -2.31 -14.93
CA TRP A 308 -18.22 -2.15 -13.71
C TRP A 308 -17.15 -3.22 -13.52
N GLN A 309 -17.20 -4.32 -14.28
CA GLN A 309 -16.22 -5.39 -14.20
C GLN A 309 -14.86 -4.92 -14.73
N GLY A 310 -13.82 -5.12 -13.93
CA GLY A 310 -12.48 -4.61 -14.25
C GLY A 310 -12.30 -3.10 -13.98
N VAL A 311 -13.36 -2.39 -13.60
CA VAL A 311 -13.30 -0.98 -13.15
C VAL A 311 -13.21 -0.95 -11.63
N CYS A 312 -14.28 -1.37 -10.94
CA CYS A 312 -14.33 -1.47 -9.48
C CYS A 312 -14.96 -2.77 -8.98
N MET A 313 -15.50 -3.60 -9.88
CA MET A 313 -16.04 -4.92 -9.58
C MET A 313 -15.10 -6.02 -10.09
N GLN A 314 -14.96 -7.07 -9.29
CA GLN A 314 -14.38 -8.35 -9.69
C GLN A 314 -15.34 -9.47 -9.29
N GLY A 315 -16.08 -9.99 -10.27
CA GLY A 315 -17.21 -10.88 -10.01
C GLY A 315 -18.29 -10.16 -9.22
N VAL A 316 -18.65 -10.68 -8.03
CA VAL A 316 -19.63 -10.05 -7.12
C VAL A 316 -19.00 -9.05 -6.16
N ASN A 317 -17.67 -8.98 -6.08
CA ASN A 317 -16.96 -8.21 -5.07
C ASN A 317 -16.60 -6.81 -5.57
N ILE A 318 -16.75 -5.82 -4.69
CA ILE A 318 -16.20 -4.48 -4.92
C ILE A 318 -14.74 -4.49 -4.47
N VAL A 319 -13.85 -4.09 -5.36
CA VAL A 319 -12.41 -4.05 -5.12
C VAL A 319 -11.99 -2.60 -4.90
N THR A 320 -11.52 -2.29 -3.69
CA THR A 320 -11.03 -0.94 -3.35
C THR A 320 -9.50 -0.95 -3.26
N ARG A 321 -8.83 -0.48 -4.31
CA ARG A 321 -7.38 -0.28 -4.40
C ARG A 321 -7.11 1.02 -5.17
N MET A 322 -5.88 1.52 -5.13
CA MET A 322 -5.55 2.76 -5.86
C MET A 322 -5.79 2.65 -7.36
N GLN A 323 -5.53 1.50 -7.97
CA GLN A 323 -5.79 1.29 -9.39
C GLN A 323 -7.30 1.34 -9.70
N THR A 324 -8.13 0.59 -8.97
CA THR A 324 -9.58 0.57 -9.22
C THR A 324 -10.24 1.93 -8.94
N ARG A 325 -9.71 2.70 -7.99
CA ARG A 325 -10.09 4.10 -7.77
C ARG A 325 -9.86 4.96 -9.02
N LYS A 326 -8.65 4.90 -9.60
CA LYS A 326 -8.30 5.61 -10.84
C LYS A 326 -9.17 5.16 -12.01
N ASP A 327 -9.35 3.86 -12.19
CA ASP A 327 -10.16 3.31 -13.28
C ASP A 327 -11.62 3.74 -13.15
N THR A 328 -12.15 3.77 -11.92
CA THR A 328 -13.50 4.29 -11.63
C THR A 328 -13.62 5.77 -12.00
N ALA A 329 -12.64 6.59 -11.61
CA ALA A 329 -12.62 8.00 -11.99
C ALA A 329 -12.58 8.18 -13.51
N SER A 330 -11.72 7.45 -14.23
CA SER A 330 -11.63 7.49 -15.69
C SER A 330 -12.94 7.05 -16.37
N PHE A 331 -13.58 6.00 -15.86
CA PHE A 331 -14.87 5.56 -16.35
C PHE A 331 -15.94 6.66 -16.19
N LEU A 332 -16.01 7.28 -15.01
CA LEU A 332 -16.98 8.35 -14.74
C LEU A 332 -16.72 9.59 -15.59
N LYS A 333 -15.45 9.98 -15.77
CA LYS A 333 -15.08 11.10 -16.67
C LYS A 333 -15.54 10.85 -18.10
N ASN A 334 -15.35 9.64 -18.61
CA ASN A 334 -15.82 9.25 -19.94
C ASN A 334 -17.36 9.35 -20.03
N LYS A 335 -18.10 8.85 -19.02
CA LYS A 335 -19.57 9.01 -18.96
C LYS A 335 -20.02 10.47 -18.92
N MET A 336 -19.20 11.38 -18.38
CA MET A 336 -19.47 12.81 -18.40
C MET A 336 -19.08 13.49 -19.72
N GLY A 337 -18.40 12.80 -20.63
CA GLY A 337 -17.87 13.37 -21.87
C GLY A 337 -16.68 14.29 -21.65
N LEU A 338 -15.98 14.15 -20.51
CA LEU A 338 -14.73 14.84 -20.26
C LEU A 338 -13.64 14.22 -21.13
N LEU A 339 -12.83 15.08 -21.76
CA LEU A 339 -11.65 14.63 -22.48
C LEU A 339 -10.72 14.02 -21.44
N LEU A 340 -10.52 12.70 -21.51
CA LEU A 340 -9.42 12.10 -20.78
C LEU A 340 -8.15 12.75 -21.31
N PRO A 341 -7.22 13.24 -20.46
CA PRO A 341 -5.92 13.65 -20.96
C PRO A 341 -5.39 12.51 -21.83
N PRO A 342 -4.73 12.81 -22.98
CA PRO A 342 -3.97 11.80 -23.68
C PRO A 342 -3.19 11.04 -22.63
N LYS A 343 -3.20 9.70 -22.66
CA LYS A 343 -2.12 8.96 -21.98
C LYS A 343 -0.85 9.69 -22.39
N GLU A 344 -0.12 10.29 -21.45
CA GLU A 344 1.10 11.03 -21.76
C GLU A 344 1.96 10.14 -22.64
N ALA A 345 1.92 10.42 -23.94
CA ALA A 345 2.95 10.01 -24.86
C ALA A 345 4.13 10.84 -24.39
N ASN A 346 5.11 10.18 -23.77
CA ASN A 346 6.37 10.85 -23.47
C ASN A 346 6.81 11.61 -24.73
N PRO A 347 7.20 12.90 -24.63
CA PRO A 347 7.75 13.61 -25.75
C PRO A 347 8.94 12.81 -26.27
N VAL A 348 8.82 12.30 -27.49
CA VAL A 348 9.96 11.77 -28.22
C VAL A 348 10.73 12.98 -28.69
N THR A 349 11.79 13.35 -27.97
CA THR A 349 12.83 14.20 -28.53
C THR A 349 13.40 13.51 -29.77
N PRO A 350 13.60 14.21 -30.90
CA PRO A 350 14.18 13.59 -32.08
C PRO A 350 15.62 13.20 -31.76
N ILE A 351 15.91 11.92 -31.79
CA ILE A 351 17.28 11.43 -31.95
C ILE A 351 17.47 11.31 -33.45
N ASP A 352 18.35 12.14 -34.00
CA ASP A 352 18.92 11.95 -35.33
C ASP A 352 19.47 10.52 -35.40
N ILE A 353 18.84 9.69 -36.22
CA ILE A 353 19.39 8.42 -36.66
C ILE A 353 19.50 8.51 -38.16
N ASP A 354 20.75 8.53 -38.59
CA ASP A 354 21.18 8.40 -39.97
C ASP A 354 20.34 7.38 -40.73
N SER A 355 20.00 7.79 -41.94
CA SER A 355 19.42 6.99 -42.99
C SER A 355 20.29 5.77 -43.29
N ASN A 356 19.71 4.58 -43.14
CA ASN A 356 19.65 3.56 -44.20
C ASN A 356 19.13 2.24 -43.64
N THR A 357 17.88 1.90 -43.95
CA THR A 357 17.52 0.70 -44.71
C THR A 357 16.01 0.61 -44.84
N HIS A 358 15.56 0.50 -46.10
CA HIS A 358 14.20 0.18 -46.50
C HIS A 358 13.75 -1.15 -45.88
N TYR A 359 12.47 -1.27 -45.47
CA TYR A 359 11.52 -2.24 -46.04
C TYR A 359 10.08 -1.94 -45.57
N GLU A 360 9.26 -1.62 -46.57
CA GLU A 360 7.82 -1.82 -46.80
C GLU A 360 6.76 -1.73 -45.68
N LYS A 361 5.80 -0.83 -45.93
CA LYS A 361 4.43 -0.86 -45.41
C LYS A 361 3.70 -2.10 -45.94
N SER A 362 3.10 -2.88 -45.04
CA SER A 362 1.93 -3.70 -45.37
C SER A 362 0.88 -3.59 -44.26
N SER A 363 -0.35 -3.51 -44.73
CA SER A 363 -1.58 -3.08 -44.08
C SER A 363 -2.33 -4.24 -43.40
N THR A 364 -3.39 -3.87 -42.67
CA THR A 364 -4.51 -4.71 -42.17
C THR A 364 -4.39 -5.31 -40.77
N VAL A 365 -4.85 -4.57 -39.77
CA VAL A 365 -5.35 -5.18 -38.52
C VAL A 365 -6.84 -5.49 -38.73
N LYS A 366 -7.12 -6.74 -39.11
CA LYS A 366 -8.44 -7.36 -38.97
C LYS A 366 -8.76 -7.53 -37.48
N SER A 367 -9.99 -7.19 -37.11
CA SER A 367 -10.57 -7.50 -35.81
C SER A 367 -10.60 -9.01 -35.57
N TYR A 368 -10.11 -9.47 -34.42
CA TYR A 368 -10.36 -10.82 -33.92
C TYR A 368 -10.81 -10.76 -32.45
N SER A 369 -12.13 -10.77 -32.28
CA SER A 369 -12.81 -11.22 -31.07
C SER A 369 -12.66 -12.76 -30.94
N ASN A 370 -12.73 -13.26 -29.70
CA ASN A 370 -12.76 -14.66 -29.26
C ASN A 370 -11.41 -15.35 -28.96
N HIS A 371 -10.82 -15.08 -27.79
CA HIS A 371 -9.98 -16.08 -27.11
C HIS A 371 -10.35 -16.10 -25.62
N LYS A 372 -10.85 -17.25 -25.12
CA LYS A 372 -11.07 -17.49 -23.69
C LYS A 372 -9.71 -17.50 -22.98
N VAL A 373 -9.49 -16.55 -22.09
CA VAL A 373 -8.45 -16.69 -21.06
C VAL A 373 -8.99 -17.73 -20.08
N PHE A 374 -8.35 -18.90 -20.00
CA PHE A 374 -8.74 -19.90 -19.00
C PHE A 374 -8.31 -19.41 -17.62
N GLU A 375 -9.30 -19.18 -16.76
CA GLU A 375 -9.09 -18.97 -15.34
C GLU A 375 -8.60 -20.27 -14.69
N LYS A 376 -7.60 -20.11 -13.81
CA LYS A 376 -7.08 -21.14 -12.89
C LYS A 376 -8.23 -21.96 -12.29
N LYS A 377 -8.30 -23.27 -12.58
CA LYS A 377 -9.13 -24.20 -11.78
C LYS A 377 -8.63 -24.13 -10.34
N SER A 378 -9.52 -23.88 -9.39
CA SER A 378 -9.13 -23.77 -7.99
C SER A 378 -8.61 -25.11 -7.48
N GLY A 379 -7.38 -25.16 -6.98
CA GLY A 379 -6.87 -26.27 -6.15
C GLY A 379 -5.70 -27.08 -6.69
N GLU A 380 -5.31 -26.97 -7.96
CA GLU A 380 -4.16 -27.73 -8.49
C GLU A 380 -2.82 -26.99 -8.25
N ASP A 381 -1.88 -27.71 -7.66
CA ASP A 381 -0.53 -27.25 -7.32
C ASP A 381 0.37 -27.31 -8.57
N LEU A 382 0.91 -26.15 -8.98
CA LEU A 382 1.73 -25.98 -10.20
C LEU A 382 2.91 -26.94 -10.25
N SER A 383 3.44 -27.32 -9.09
CA SER A 383 4.59 -28.22 -8.97
C SER A 383 4.22 -29.69 -9.18
N SER A 384 2.96 -30.07 -8.92
CA SER A 384 2.48 -31.42 -9.23
C SER A 384 2.25 -31.59 -10.74
N ALA A 385 1.69 -30.59 -11.41
CA ALA A 385 1.45 -30.62 -12.86
C ALA A 385 2.75 -30.71 -13.69
N PHE A 386 3.80 -29.97 -13.32
CA PHE A 386 5.10 -30.08 -13.99
C PHE A 386 5.80 -31.41 -13.64
N GLY A 387 5.63 -31.90 -12.41
CA GLY A 387 6.11 -33.22 -12.00
C GLY A 387 5.52 -34.35 -12.86
N ASP A 388 4.21 -34.36 -13.07
CA ASP A 388 3.54 -35.38 -13.90
C ASP A 388 4.04 -35.34 -15.36
N PHE A 389 4.36 -34.16 -15.89
CA PHE A 389 5.02 -34.02 -17.18
C PHE A 389 6.42 -34.67 -17.19
N LEU A 390 7.27 -34.37 -16.20
CA LEU A 390 8.61 -34.96 -16.08
C LEU A 390 8.56 -36.49 -15.95
N LYS A 391 7.58 -37.01 -15.19
CA LYS A 391 7.32 -38.45 -15.05
C LYS A 391 7.03 -39.11 -16.40
N LYS A 392 6.20 -38.47 -17.23
CA LYS A 392 5.88 -38.96 -18.59
C LYS A 392 7.08 -38.90 -19.53
N GLN A 393 8.04 -38.01 -19.29
CA GLN A 393 9.31 -37.94 -20.03
C GLN A 393 10.38 -38.92 -19.53
N GLY A 394 10.09 -39.70 -18.47
CA GLY A 394 11.08 -40.58 -17.84
C GLY A 394 12.18 -39.83 -17.09
N VAL A 395 11.96 -38.53 -16.78
CA VAL A 395 12.93 -37.71 -16.04
C VAL A 395 12.65 -37.82 -14.54
N PRO A 396 13.61 -38.32 -13.73
CA PRO A 396 13.41 -38.45 -12.29
C PRO A 396 13.37 -37.08 -11.60
N TYR A 397 12.40 -36.89 -10.72
CA TYR A 397 12.21 -35.65 -9.95
C TYR A 397 11.64 -35.95 -8.55
N GLU A 398 11.76 -34.97 -7.64
CA GLU A 398 11.24 -35.00 -6.28
C GLU A 398 10.53 -33.67 -5.96
N VAL A 399 9.32 -33.68 -5.42
CA VAL A 399 8.62 -32.45 -4.99
C VAL A 399 8.93 -32.19 -3.51
N LEU A 400 9.48 -31.02 -3.19
CA LEU A 400 9.85 -30.64 -1.82
C LEU A 400 8.73 -29.78 -1.19
N ASP A 401 8.14 -30.25 -0.10
CA ASP A 401 7.06 -29.56 0.61
C ASP A 401 7.63 -28.54 1.61
N ILE A 402 7.43 -27.24 1.35
CA ILE A 402 7.84 -26.17 2.27
C ILE A 402 6.58 -25.58 2.90
N LYS A 403 6.30 -25.95 4.16
CA LYS A 403 5.15 -25.40 4.91
C LYS A 403 5.40 -23.94 5.30
N ARG A 404 4.87 -23.00 4.51
CA ARG A 404 4.31 -21.69 4.94
C ARG A 404 3.69 -20.95 3.74
N GLY A 405 2.40 -20.61 3.85
CA GLY A 405 1.63 -19.62 3.08
C GLY A 405 1.89 -19.44 1.58
N ASN A 406 0.96 -19.87 0.72
CA ASN A 406 0.75 -19.46 -0.69
C ASN A 406 1.98 -19.28 -1.64
N SER A 407 3.18 -19.74 -1.29
CA SER A 407 4.36 -19.75 -2.18
C SER A 407 4.45 -21.05 -2.99
N PRO A 408 4.97 -21.01 -4.24
CA PRO A 408 5.04 -22.19 -5.11
C PRO A 408 6.00 -23.26 -4.55
N LYS A 409 5.60 -24.54 -4.59
CA LYS A 409 6.44 -25.65 -4.10
C LYS A 409 7.67 -25.84 -5.00
N VAL A 410 8.80 -26.17 -4.41
CA VAL A 410 10.08 -26.36 -5.12
C VAL A 410 10.16 -27.79 -5.67
N ILE A 411 10.52 -27.96 -6.94
CA ILE A 411 10.78 -29.30 -7.52
C ILE A 411 12.27 -29.51 -7.62
N ARG A 412 12.74 -30.67 -7.20
CA ARG A 412 14.13 -31.10 -7.37
C ARG A 412 14.27 -32.03 -8.58
N ILE A 413 15.13 -31.69 -9.53
CA ILE A 413 15.45 -32.52 -10.71
C ILE A 413 16.96 -32.75 -10.69
N ASN A 414 17.42 -34.01 -10.74
CA ASN A 414 18.85 -34.37 -10.69
C ASN A 414 19.63 -33.63 -9.58
N GLN A 415 19.10 -33.66 -8.35
CA GLN A 415 19.63 -33.00 -7.15
C GLN A 415 19.53 -31.46 -7.09
N LYS A 416 18.96 -30.80 -8.11
CA LYS A 416 18.86 -29.34 -8.19
C LYS A 416 17.46 -28.83 -7.92
N LYS A 417 17.35 -27.76 -7.13
CA LYS A 417 16.07 -27.13 -6.79
C LYS A 417 15.66 -26.18 -7.92
N CYS A 418 14.45 -26.34 -8.43
CA CYS A 418 13.85 -25.49 -9.44
C CYS A 418 12.55 -24.89 -8.89
N LEU A 419 12.43 -23.56 -8.98
CA LEU A 419 11.25 -22.83 -8.53
C LEU A 419 10.38 -22.42 -9.73
N ILE A 420 9.18 -22.99 -9.80
CA ILE A 420 8.22 -22.66 -10.86
C ILE A 420 7.52 -21.38 -10.47
N ALA A 421 7.80 -20.30 -11.21
CA ALA A 421 7.21 -19.01 -10.92
C ALA A 421 5.76 -18.94 -11.44
N HIS A 422 5.49 -19.51 -12.64
CA HIS A 422 4.19 -19.40 -13.33
C HIS A 422 3.91 -20.58 -14.27
N ALA A 423 2.63 -20.93 -14.46
CA ALA A 423 2.21 -21.82 -15.54
C ALA A 423 0.88 -21.39 -16.19
N ASN A 424 0.72 -21.70 -17.48
CA ASN A 424 -0.56 -21.66 -18.18
C ASN A 424 -0.88 -23.07 -18.71
N LEU A 425 -2.03 -23.61 -18.31
CA LEU A 425 -2.50 -24.94 -18.68
C LEU A 425 -3.66 -24.79 -19.68
N SER A 426 -3.41 -25.12 -20.95
CA SER A 426 -4.44 -25.24 -21.99
C SER A 426 -4.57 -26.71 -22.41
N GLU A 427 -5.73 -27.13 -22.90
CA GLU A 427 -5.92 -28.51 -23.39
C GLU A 427 -4.82 -28.88 -24.41
N GLY A 428 -3.97 -29.85 -24.05
CA GLY A 428 -2.90 -30.36 -24.89
C GLY A 428 -1.53 -29.65 -24.78
N LYS A 429 -1.47 -28.45 -24.18
CA LYS A 429 -0.24 -27.63 -24.10
C LYS A 429 -0.09 -26.87 -22.80
N HIS A 430 1.10 -26.96 -22.22
CA HIS A 430 1.46 -26.40 -20.93
C HIS A 430 2.69 -25.50 -21.06
N TRP A 431 2.63 -24.30 -20.49
CA TRP A 431 3.75 -23.36 -20.46
C TRP A 431 4.29 -23.22 -19.05
N PHE A 432 5.60 -23.30 -18.87
CA PHE A 432 6.27 -23.18 -17.57
C PHE A 432 7.42 -22.16 -17.61
N GLY A 433 7.45 -21.24 -16.64
CA GLY A 433 8.52 -20.24 -16.50
C GLY A 433 9.37 -20.45 -15.25
N PHE A 434 10.70 -20.36 -15.41
CA PHE A 434 11.69 -20.63 -14.36
C PHE A 434 12.52 -19.39 -14.05
N ARG A 435 12.89 -19.20 -12.78
CA ARG A 435 13.82 -18.12 -12.39
C ARG A 435 15.25 -18.41 -12.91
N PRO A 436 16.07 -17.37 -13.16
CA PRO A 436 17.37 -17.50 -13.81
C PRO A 436 18.38 -18.39 -13.08
N ASP A 437 18.27 -18.48 -11.75
CA ASP A 437 19.28 -19.13 -10.90
C ASP A 437 19.10 -20.67 -10.81
N ASP A 438 18.09 -21.23 -11.48
CA ASP A 438 17.58 -22.58 -11.16
C ASP A 438 17.81 -23.67 -12.24
N ILE A 439 18.50 -23.38 -13.37
CA ILE A 439 18.76 -24.35 -14.46
C ILE A 439 20.23 -24.32 -14.90
N GLU A 440 20.92 -25.47 -14.92
CA GLU A 440 22.31 -25.57 -15.36
C GLU A 440 22.44 -25.62 -16.89
N GLY A 441 23.46 -24.95 -17.46
CA GLY A 441 23.67 -24.77 -18.90
C GLY A 441 22.98 -23.53 -19.48
N VAL A 442 22.15 -22.88 -18.68
CA VAL A 442 21.66 -21.52 -18.91
C VAL A 442 22.66 -20.60 -18.21
N GLY A 443 23.19 -19.59 -18.91
CA GLY A 443 24.16 -18.67 -18.32
C GLY A 443 23.57 -18.10 -17.04
N LYS A 444 24.45 -17.76 -16.07
CA LYS A 444 24.12 -17.38 -14.69
C LYS A 444 23.07 -16.26 -14.53
N TYR A 445 22.55 -15.72 -15.62
CA TYR A 445 21.68 -14.55 -15.72
C TYR A 445 20.59 -14.65 -16.82
N ASP A 446 20.29 -15.82 -17.39
CA ASP A 446 19.30 -15.96 -18.49
C ASP A 446 17.95 -16.58 -18.01
N PHE A 447 16.81 -16.03 -18.45
CA PHE A 447 15.47 -16.57 -18.13
C PHE A 447 15.08 -17.66 -19.15
N ALA A 448 14.49 -18.78 -18.68
CA ALA A 448 14.02 -19.87 -19.54
C ALA A 448 12.50 -20.08 -19.44
N ILE A 449 11.85 -20.18 -20.59
CA ILE A 449 10.42 -20.53 -20.71
C ILE A 449 10.31 -21.82 -21.53
N LEU A 450 9.63 -22.82 -20.97
CA LEU A 450 9.39 -24.11 -21.61
C LEU A 450 7.94 -24.20 -22.09
N LEU A 451 7.76 -24.59 -23.35
CA LEU A 451 6.49 -25.03 -23.91
C LEU A 451 6.48 -26.55 -24.00
N CYS A 452 5.62 -27.18 -23.23
CA CYS A 452 5.44 -28.62 -23.18
C CYS A 452 4.11 -29.01 -23.84
N GLY A 453 4.12 -29.96 -24.76
CA GLY A 453 2.92 -30.67 -25.21
C GLY A 453 2.60 -31.84 -24.27
N ASP A 454 1.55 -32.60 -24.59
CA ASP A 454 1.05 -33.70 -23.73
C ASP A 454 2.14 -34.70 -23.26
N ASN A 455 3.09 -35.01 -24.14
CA ASN A 455 4.12 -36.02 -23.91
C ASN A 455 5.52 -35.63 -24.44
N LYS A 456 5.80 -34.34 -24.70
CA LYS A 456 7.16 -33.88 -25.07
C LYS A 456 7.36 -32.39 -24.84
N LEU A 457 8.61 -31.97 -24.64
CA LEU A 457 8.98 -30.56 -24.75
C LEU A 457 8.87 -30.15 -26.23
N GLU A 458 8.11 -29.10 -26.52
CA GLU A 458 7.95 -28.60 -27.89
C GLU A 458 8.93 -27.48 -28.20
N LYS A 459 9.15 -26.53 -27.27
CA LYS A 459 10.05 -25.37 -27.48
C LYS A 459 10.68 -24.89 -26.17
N LYS A 460 11.91 -24.40 -26.27
CA LYS A 460 12.62 -23.66 -25.21
C LYS A 460 12.93 -22.25 -25.70
N TYR A 461 12.59 -21.27 -24.89
CA TYR A 461 12.87 -19.87 -25.15
C TYR A 461 13.87 -19.33 -24.13
N LYS A 462 14.88 -18.62 -24.62
CA LYS A 462 15.90 -17.95 -23.81
C LYS A 462 15.73 -16.44 -23.91
N VAL A 463 15.56 -15.77 -22.77
CA VAL A 463 15.44 -14.31 -22.71
C VAL A 463 16.73 -13.72 -22.13
N PRO A 464 17.49 -12.92 -22.90
CA PRO A 464 18.75 -12.32 -22.43
C PRO A 464 18.53 -11.31 -21.29
N HIS A 465 19.42 -11.31 -20.30
CA HIS A 465 19.35 -10.43 -19.12
C HIS A 465 19.24 -8.96 -19.49
N GLU A 466 20.05 -8.46 -20.43
CA GLU A 466 20.10 -7.02 -20.70
C GLU A 466 18.80 -6.54 -21.35
N GLU A 467 18.13 -7.36 -22.16
CA GLU A 467 16.81 -7.01 -22.70
C GLU A 467 15.73 -7.04 -21.62
N PHE A 468 15.78 -8.03 -20.72
CA PHE A 468 14.91 -8.09 -19.55
C PHE A 468 15.14 -6.91 -18.61
N ARG A 469 16.40 -6.51 -18.41
CA ARG A 469 16.83 -5.40 -17.56
C ARG A 469 16.43 -4.06 -18.17
N GLN A 470 16.68 -3.84 -19.46
CA GLN A 470 16.24 -2.64 -20.19
C GLN A 470 14.71 -2.53 -20.20
N PHE A 471 14.01 -3.66 -20.30
CA PHE A 471 12.56 -3.73 -20.13
C PHE A 471 12.11 -3.29 -18.73
N VAL A 472 12.80 -3.75 -17.68
CA VAL A 472 12.55 -3.38 -16.28
C VAL A 472 12.86 -1.89 -16.04
N LEU A 473 13.93 -1.36 -16.64
CA LEU A 473 14.36 0.03 -16.55
C LEU A 473 13.42 0.99 -17.30
N LYS A 474 12.86 0.60 -18.46
CA LYS A 474 11.79 1.35 -19.16
C LYS A 474 10.53 1.53 -18.31
N GLY A 475 10.34 0.69 -17.29
CA GLY A 475 9.33 0.84 -16.24
C GLY A 475 9.79 1.66 -15.01
N ARG A 476 10.72 2.62 -15.13
CA ARG A 476 11.19 3.49 -14.03
C ARG A 476 11.59 2.74 -12.74
N LEU A 477 12.30 1.62 -12.85
CA LEU A 477 12.92 0.95 -11.70
C LEU A 477 14.39 1.36 -11.56
N GLN A 478 14.88 1.52 -10.33
CA GLN A 478 16.25 1.95 -10.04
C GLN A 478 17.18 0.75 -9.99
N GLU A 479 18.35 0.87 -10.61
CA GLU A 479 19.41 -0.12 -10.56
C GLU A 479 19.85 -0.36 -9.10
N GLY A 480 19.86 -1.61 -8.63
CA GLY A 480 20.27 -1.98 -7.27
C GLY A 480 19.16 -2.12 -6.21
N LYS A 481 17.87 -2.08 -6.59
CA LYS A 481 16.75 -2.40 -5.67
C LYS A 481 16.11 -3.75 -5.98
N ASP A 482 15.85 -4.54 -4.95
CA ASP A 482 15.03 -5.75 -5.03
C ASP A 482 13.54 -5.40 -5.13
N TYR A 483 12.87 -5.92 -6.16
CA TYR A 483 11.45 -5.74 -6.40
C TYR A 483 10.74 -7.10 -6.31
N PRO A 484 10.03 -7.41 -5.21
CA PRO A 484 9.54 -8.76 -4.96
C PRO A 484 8.30 -9.19 -5.78
N ASP A 485 7.59 -8.25 -6.43
CA ASP A 485 6.27 -8.52 -7.02
C ASP A 485 6.21 -8.29 -8.55
N TYR A 486 6.71 -9.29 -9.29
CA TYR A 486 6.46 -9.43 -10.73
C TYR A 486 5.27 -10.38 -10.95
N GLN A 487 4.33 -10.01 -11.81
CA GLN A 487 3.28 -10.90 -12.31
C GLN A 487 3.53 -11.21 -13.77
N VAL A 488 3.41 -12.47 -14.15
CA VAL A 488 3.68 -12.93 -15.49
C VAL A 488 2.47 -13.69 -16.00
N THR A 489 2.07 -13.42 -17.24
CA THR A 489 0.97 -14.12 -17.89
C THR A 489 1.42 -14.58 -19.27
N ILE A 490 1.32 -15.87 -19.54
CA ILE A 490 1.75 -16.48 -20.80
C ILE A 490 0.54 -16.63 -21.72
N PHE A 491 0.66 -16.19 -22.97
CA PHE A 491 -0.39 -16.27 -23.99
C PHE A 491 0.06 -17.14 -25.17
N PRO A 492 -0.68 -18.20 -25.54
CA PRO A 492 -0.28 -19.14 -26.59
C PRO A 492 0.06 -18.51 -27.94
N ASN A 493 -0.61 -17.40 -28.29
CA ASN A 493 -0.51 -16.76 -29.61
C ASN A 493 0.14 -15.36 -29.57
N ARG A 494 0.47 -14.86 -28.37
CA ARG A 494 1.03 -13.50 -28.18
C ARG A 494 2.37 -13.48 -27.43
N GLY A 495 2.82 -14.63 -26.93
CA GLY A 495 4.05 -14.72 -26.19
C GLY A 495 3.87 -14.49 -24.68
N TYR A 496 4.87 -13.87 -24.06
CA TYR A 496 4.96 -13.72 -22.61
C TYR A 496 4.67 -12.28 -22.21
N ILE A 497 3.72 -12.04 -21.31
CA ILE A 497 3.46 -10.69 -20.78
C ILE A 497 4.02 -10.63 -19.37
N MET A 498 5.03 -9.78 -19.17
CA MET A 498 5.55 -9.47 -17.83
C MET A 498 4.96 -8.16 -17.34
N LYS A 499 4.39 -8.21 -16.14
CA LYS A 499 3.76 -7.09 -15.46
C LYS A 499 4.54 -6.81 -14.18
N VAL A 500 5.12 -5.62 -14.10
CA VAL A 500 5.70 -5.09 -12.88
C VAL A 500 4.60 -4.32 -12.13
N THR A 501 4.43 -4.60 -10.84
CA THR A 501 3.42 -3.93 -10.03
C THR A 501 3.70 -2.43 -9.98
N GLY A 502 2.83 -1.61 -10.58
CA GLY A 502 2.97 -0.15 -10.62
C GLY A 502 3.34 0.46 -11.98
N ASN A 503 3.51 -0.33 -13.04
CA ASN A 503 3.71 0.18 -14.41
C ASN A 503 2.81 -0.49 -15.47
N SER A 504 2.73 0.11 -16.66
CA SER A 504 1.95 -0.44 -17.79
C SER A 504 2.45 -1.83 -18.20
N ASN A 505 1.54 -2.75 -18.53
CA ASN A 505 1.88 -4.06 -19.06
C ASN A 505 2.79 -3.90 -20.29
N ILE A 506 3.88 -4.66 -20.37
CA ILE A 506 4.69 -4.71 -21.57
C ILE A 506 4.62 -6.15 -22.09
N GLU A 507 4.16 -6.28 -23.33
CA GLU A 507 4.04 -7.57 -24.02
C GLU A 507 5.40 -7.93 -24.65
N LEU A 508 5.93 -9.12 -24.34
CA LEU A 508 7.09 -9.68 -25.02
C LEU A 508 6.61 -10.63 -26.12
N ASP A 509 6.86 -10.23 -27.37
CA ASP A 509 6.63 -11.09 -28.52
C ASP A 509 7.66 -12.21 -28.55
N MET A 510 7.21 -13.42 -28.22
CA MET A 510 8.09 -14.57 -28.08
C MET A 510 8.71 -15.04 -29.40
N ASN A 511 8.20 -14.56 -30.55
CA ASN A 511 8.77 -14.86 -31.86
C ASN A 511 10.11 -14.16 -32.11
N LYS A 512 10.49 -13.20 -31.25
CA LYS A 512 11.74 -12.43 -31.36
C LYS A 512 12.92 -13.04 -30.60
N TYR A 513 12.68 -14.02 -29.74
CA TYR A 513 13.73 -14.68 -28.97
C TYR A 513 14.22 -15.94 -29.67
N GLN A 514 15.48 -16.29 -29.45
CA GLN A 514 16.03 -17.53 -29.97
C GLN A 514 15.24 -18.73 -29.43
N VAL A 515 14.63 -19.45 -30.36
CA VAL A 515 14.03 -20.76 -30.11
C VAL A 515 15.14 -21.77 -30.27
N GLU A 516 15.58 -22.35 -29.16
CA GLU A 516 16.36 -23.58 -29.23
C GLU A 516 15.37 -24.72 -29.46
N ASN A 517 15.47 -25.37 -30.62
CA ASN A 517 14.87 -26.68 -30.80
C ASN A 517 15.64 -27.66 -29.91
N TRP A 518 14.90 -28.43 -29.12
CA TRP A 518 15.46 -29.44 -28.23
C TRP A 518 15.54 -30.80 -28.92
#